data_AF-K5X9T4-F1
#
_entry.id   AF-K5X9T4-F1
#
_cell.length_a   1.000
_cell.length_b   1.000
_cell.length_c   1.000
_cell.angle_alpha   90.00
_cell.angle_beta   90.00
_cell.angle_gamma   90.00
#
_symmetry.space_group_name_H-M   'P 1'
#
loop_
_entity.id
_entity.type
_entity.pdbx_description
1 polymer ?
#
loop_
_entity_poly.entity_id
_entity_poly.type
_entity_poly.pdbx_seq_one_letter_code
_entity_poly.pdbx_strand_id
1 'polypeptide(L)'
;MSEDEDDYLSDKFLVESTTSTLSSSARTYTERRKEALRFSAIKNEQNRKKSQRQLEQEALEEGLNRSLFERAKDEGEGSKKALAMMMRMGFKPGQSLGQTEVTTLDTSRSPSEDLATPQNQGKDKEDTPGPSGHRVNPLPINEWTGKKGIGLGKRAASPSASERLAKMAKMAEQSEHVDFRDRARMEYQERRAEKQLGPAQRTCANLDEKAGREFNVLWLNPMNPDTFPESLLDELDDPELITSLRKLQPDHSLEGRLRARMQADALQPVANLEDDDETSSPVQDEKPRKTPYSEEDIKEAVQFLRLSAQDRLELVLDYLRRRYAYCFWCGTQYNDEEDMATNCPGPDEQAHD
;
A
#
# COMPACT_ATOMS: atom_id res chain seq x y z
N MET A 1 65.49 7.20 42.67
CA MET A 1 65.16 8.62 42.37
C MET A 1 65.36 8.76 40.87
N SER A 2 64.36 8.80 39.99
CA SER A 2 62.89 8.88 40.09
C SER A 2 62.35 8.80 38.65
N GLU A 3 61.23 8.08 38.47
CA GLU A 3 60.09 8.44 37.60
C GLU A 3 60.36 8.68 36.09
N ASP A 4 60.39 7.62 35.28
CA ASP A 4 60.10 7.71 33.82
C ASP A 4 59.84 6.33 33.17
N GLU A 5 59.28 5.36 33.91
CA GLU A 5 58.76 4.13 33.30
C GLU A 5 57.23 4.22 33.32
N ASP A 6 56.65 4.58 32.17
CA ASP A 6 55.20 4.65 31.93
C ASP A 6 54.56 3.34 32.44
N ASP A 7 53.86 3.43 33.57
CA ASP A 7 53.27 2.30 34.28
C ASP A 7 52.38 1.50 33.31
N TYR A 8 52.52 0.17 33.32
CA TYR A 8 51.85 -0.73 32.38
C TYR A 8 50.31 -0.64 32.45
N LEU A 9 49.78 -0.04 33.51
CA LEU A 9 48.36 0.24 33.74
C LEU A 9 47.99 1.73 33.56
N SER A 10 48.86 2.56 33.00
CA SER A 10 48.59 3.98 32.78
C SER A 10 47.53 4.21 31.68
N ASP A 11 46.72 5.25 31.87
CA ASP A 11 45.57 5.61 31.03
C ASP A 11 45.93 5.88 29.55
N LYS A 12 47.21 6.14 29.27
CA LYS A 12 47.76 6.35 27.93
C LYS A 12 47.57 5.11 27.04
N PHE A 13 47.76 3.91 27.59
CA PHE A 13 47.57 2.64 26.87
C PHE A 13 46.08 2.22 26.78
N LEU A 14 45.25 2.63 27.75
CA LEU A 14 43.79 2.44 27.71
C LEU A 14 43.11 3.35 26.67
N VAL A 15 43.58 4.60 26.53
CA VAL A 15 43.08 5.53 25.50
C VAL A 15 43.51 5.08 24.10
N GLU A 16 44.71 4.50 23.94
CA GLU A 16 45.19 3.98 22.65
C GLU A 16 44.47 2.70 22.19
N SER A 17 44.07 1.84 23.13
CA SER A 17 43.23 0.67 22.84
C SER A 17 41.76 1.03 22.55
N THR A 18 41.21 2.04 23.22
CA THR A 18 39.84 2.52 22.93
C THR A 18 39.76 3.27 21.60
N THR A 19 40.74 4.10 21.27
CA THR A 19 40.81 4.78 19.96
C THR A 19 41.07 3.82 18.80
N SER A 20 41.87 2.76 19.01
CA SER A 20 42.04 1.69 18.02
C SER A 20 40.77 0.86 17.81
N THR A 21 39.96 0.64 18.85
CA THR A 21 38.69 -0.12 18.76
C THR A 21 37.52 0.71 18.21
N LEU A 22 37.56 2.03 18.29
CA LEU A 22 36.54 2.93 17.73
C LEU A 22 36.64 3.10 16.20
N SER A 23 37.79 2.77 15.59
CA SER A 23 38.04 3.04 14.15
C SER A 23 37.69 1.91 13.19
N SER A 24 37.26 0.73 13.66
CA SER A 24 36.97 -0.39 12.75
C SER A 24 36.03 -1.46 13.29
N SER A 25 34.90 -1.09 13.90
CA SER A 25 33.80 -2.06 14.02
C SER A 25 33.31 -2.39 12.61
N ALA A 26 33.84 -3.47 12.04
CA ALA A 26 33.45 -3.96 10.74
C ALA A 26 31.94 -4.16 10.76
N ARG A 27 31.22 -3.38 9.95
CA ARG A 27 29.75 -3.40 9.87
C ARG A 27 29.27 -4.84 9.85
N THR A 28 28.34 -5.13 10.74
CA THR A 28 27.75 -6.47 10.85
C THR A 28 27.12 -6.83 9.51
N TYR A 29 27.12 -8.11 9.16
CA TYR A 29 26.50 -8.59 7.90
C TYR A 29 25.06 -8.07 7.73
N THR A 30 24.29 -8.02 8.81
CA THR A 30 22.93 -7.48 8.86
C THR A 30 22.86 -5.99 8.52
N GLU A 31 23.79 -5.19 9.03
CA GLU A 31 23.89 -3.75 8.76
C GLU A 31 24.29 -3.49 7.31
N ARG A 32 25.29 -4.23 6.80
CA ARG A 32 25.72 -4.14 5.40
C ARG A 32 24.59 -4.49 4.43
N ARG A 33 23.78 -5.51 4.76
CA ARG A 33 22.59 -5.90 3.97
C ARG A 33 21.52 -4.81 3.99
N LYS A 34 21.26 -4.20 5.15
CA LYS A 34 20.28 -3.11 5.31
C LYS A 34 20.69 -1.85 4.54
N GLU A 35 21.98 -1.49 4.56
CA GLU A 35 22.51 -0.39 3.78
C GLU A 35 22.42 -0.65 2.28
N ALA A 36 22.75 -1.86 1.81
CA ALA A 36 22.62 -2.24 0.41
C ALA A 36 21.18 -2.14 -0.09
N LEU A 37 20.20 -2.57 0.73
CA LEU A 37 18.77 -2.44 0.42
C LEU A 37 18.30 -0.97 0.38
N ARG A 38 18.80 -0.12 1.27
CA ARG A 38 18.51 1.33 1.22
C ARG A 38 19.08 1.96 -0.03
N PHE A 39 20.32 1.64 -0.37
CA PHE A 39 20.98 2.20 -1.55
C PHE A 39 20.32 1.73 -2.85
N SER A 40 19.88 0.47 -2.92
CA SER A 40 19.11 -0.03 -4.07
C SER A 40 17.74 0.63 -4.19
N ALA A 41 17.05 0.89 -3.08
CA ALA A 41 15.78 1.62 -3.08
C ALA A 41 15.95 3.06 -3.60
N ILE A 42 16.96 3.79 -3.11
CA ILE A 42 17.27 5.16 -3.57
C ILE A 42 17.63 5.16 -5.05
N LYS A 43 18.45 4.20 -5.51
CA LYS A 43 18.82 4.10 -6.93
C LYS A 43 17.61 3.76 -7.81
N ASN A 44 16.69 2.91 -7.35
CA ASN A 44 15.44 2.63 -8.05
C ASN A 44 14.55 3.86 -8.14
N GLU A 45 14.46 4.64 -7.08
CA GLU A 45 13.68 5.88 -7.07
C GLU A 45 14.28 6.94 -7.99
N GLN A 46 15.60 7.09 -8.03
CA GLN A 46 16.30 7.99 -8.95
C GLN A 46 16.19 7.54 -10.41
N ASN A 47 16.19 6.24 -10.68
CA ASN A 47 16.02 5.69 -12.03
C ASN A 47 14.55 5.72 -12.50
N ARG A 48 13.59 5.98 -11.60
CA ARG A 48 12.19 6.11 -11.97
C ARG A 48 11.99 7.42 -12.74
N LYS A 49 11.71 7.31 -14.04
CA LYS A 49 11.36 8.46 -14.87
C LYS A 49 10.09 9.12 -14.30
N LYS A 50 10.19 10.40 -13.92
CA LYS A 50 9.04 11.20 -13.49
C LYS A 50 8.02 11.31 -14.63
N SER A 51 6.74 11.33 -14.29
CA SER A 51 5.67 11.51 -15.30
C SER A 51 5.67 12.94 -15.84
N GLN A 52 5.17 13.15 -17.08
CA GLN A 52 5.09 14.48 -17.69
C GLN A 52 4.32 15.48 -16.81
N ARG A 53 3.20 15.04 -16.21
CA ARG A 53 2.39 15.86 -15.31
C ARG A 53 3.16 16.32 -14.06
N GLN A 54 4.00 15.46 -13.49
CA GLN A 54 4.82 15.81 -12.32
C GLN A 54 5.90 16.83 -12.69
N LEU A 55 6.53 16.67 -13.85
CA LEU A 55 7.54 17.62 -14.34
C LEU A 55 6.94 19.00 -14.63
N GLU A 56 5.74 19.06 -15.20
CA GLU A 56 5.04 20.33 -15.44
C GLU A 56 4.64 21.02 -14.12
N GLN A 57 4.19 20.26 -13.12
CA GLN A 57 3.86 20.80 -11.81
C GLN A 57 5.09 21.32 -11.07
N GLU A 58 6.18 20.53 -11.05
CA GLU A 58 7.46 20.96 -10.48
C GLU A 58 7.97 22.23 -11.18
N ALA A 59 7.88 22.32 -12.51
CA ALA A 59 8.27 23.52 -13.25
C ALA A 59 7.38 24.75 -12.93
N LEU A 60 6.08 24.53 -12.72
CA LEU A 60 5.16 25.60 -12.31
C LEU A 60 5.45 26.07 -10.89
N GLU A 61 5.70 25.16 -9.95
CA GLU A 61 6.05 25.47 -8.57
C GLU A 61 7.41 26.15 -8.48
N GLU A 62 8.42 25.67 -9.22
CA GLU A 62 9.72 26.33 -9.35
C GLU A 62 9.57 27.73 -9.96
N GLY A 63 8.69 27.90 -10.95
CA GLY A 63 8.38 29.19 -11.56
C GLY A 63 7.67 30.17 -10.63
N LEU A 64 6.80 29.66 -9.74
CA LEU A 64 6.09 30.44 -8.73
C LEU A 64 7.00 30.79 -7.54
N ASN A 65 7.86 29.85 -7.15
CA ASN A 65 8.81 29.99 -6.04
C ASN A 65 10.02 30.85 -6.43
N ARG A 66 10.40 30.92 -7.72
CA ARG A 66 11.38 31.89 -8.20
C ARG A 66 10.78 33.29 -8.14
N SER A 67 11.38 34.16 -7.33
CA SER A 67 10.99 35.56 -7.31
C SER A 67 11.23 36.21 -8.69
N LEU A 68 10.34 37.12 -9.11
CA LEU A 68 10.53 37.89 -10.35
C LEU A 68 11.90 38.62 -10.40
N PHE A 69 12.47 38.94 -9.23
CA PHE A 69 13.79 39.56 -9.10
C PHE A 69 14.95 38.59 -9.39
N GLU A 70 14.85 37.32 -8.98
CA GLU A 70 15.84 36.29 -9.31
C GLU A 70 15.75 35.93 -10.79
N ARG A 71 14.53 35.78 -11.32
CA ARG A 71 14.30 35.56 -12.75
C ARG A 71 14.85 36.70 -13.61
N ALA A 72 14.73 37.96 -13.16
CA ALA A 72 15.28 39.13 -13.83
C ALA A 72 16.82 39.24 -13.77
N LYS A 73 17.48 38.57 -12.82
CA LYS A 73 18.95 38.46 -12.79
C LYS A 73 19.44 37.46 -13.83
N ASP A 74 18.70 36.36 -13.99
CA ASP A 74 19.00 35.26 -14.91
C ASP A 74 18.65 35.60 -16.38
N GLU A 75 17.53 36.27 -16.62
CA GLU A 75 17.09 36.71 -17.96
C GLU A 75 17.73 38.07 -18.32
N GLY A 76 18.69 38.05 -19.25
CA GLY A 76 19.47 39.21 -19.69
C GLY A 76 18.64 40.42 -20.16
N GLU A 77 19.26 41.62 -20.05
CA GLU A 77 18.88 43.01 -20.41
C GLU A 77 17.41 43.46 -20.53
N GLY A 78 16.49 42.66 -21.09
CA GLY A 78 15.09 43.02 -21.28
C GLY A 78 14.32 43.17 -19.96
N SER A 79 14.49 42.24 -19.03
CA SER A 79 13.83 42.29 -17.70
C SER A 79 14.41 43.40 -16.80
N LYS A 80 15.72 43.68 -16.95
CA LYS A 80 16.44 44.74 -16.22
C LYS A 80 15.91 46.14 -16.55
N LYS A 81 15.40 46.39 -17.77
CA LYS A 81 14.83 47.69 -18.17
C LYS A 81 13.50 47.97 -17.47
N ALA A 82 12.60 46.98 -17.42
CA ALA A 82 11.31 47.11 -16.74
C ALA A 82 11.48 47.27 -15.23
N LEU A 83 12.39 46.48 -14.63
CA LEU A 83 12.76 46.60 -13.23
C LEU A 83 13.41 47.96 -12.92
N ALA A 84 14.33 48.44 -13.77
CA ALA A 84 14.96 49.75 -13.62
C ALA A 84 13.95 50.90 -13.78
N MET A 85 12.96 50.75 -14.67
CA MET A 85 11.88 51.72 -14.81
C MET A 85 11.00 51.73 -13.55
N MET A 86 10.65 50.56 -12.98
CA MET A 86 9.91 50.48 -11.72
C MET A 86 10.67 51.11 -10.55
N MET A 87 11.97 50.81 -10.40
CA MET A 87 12.83 51.42 -9.37
C MET A 87 12.91 52.94 -9.54
N ARG A 88 13.02 53.44 -10.78
CA ARG A 88 13.04 54.87 -11.09
C ARG A 88 11.70 55.57 -10.83
N MET A 89 10.60 54.82 -10.87
CA MET A 89 9.25 55.28 -10.51
C MET A 89 8.94 55.11 -9.01
N GLY A 90 9.94 54.78 -8.19
CA GLY A 90 9.83 54.74 -6.72
C GLY A 90 9.50 53.36 -6.13
N PHE A 91 9.57 52.28 -6.92
CA PHE A 91 9.40 50.91 -6.41
C PHE A 91 10.59 50.47 -5.57
N LYS A 92 10.36 50.14 -4.29
CA LYS A 92 11.32 49.46 -3.43
C LYS A 92 10.83 48.03 -3.16
N PRO A 93 11.68 46.99 -3.25
CA PRO A 93 11.28 45.63 -2.93
C PRO A 93 10.66 45.57 -1.52
N GLY A 94 9.40 45.12 -1.43
CA GLY A 94 8.64 45.08 -0.17
C GLY A 94 7.79 46.32 0.15
N GLN A 95 7.79 47.35 -0.70
CA GLN A 95 6.94 48.54 -0.54
C GLN A 95 5.93 48.63 -1.70
N SER A 96 4.70 49.06 -1.41
CA SER A 96 3.68 49.31 -2.45
C SER A 96 4.12 50.44 -3.39
N LEU A 97 3.88 50.28 -4.69
CA LEU A 97 4.20 51.28 -5.71
C LEU A 97 3.28 52.51 -5.54
N GLY A 98 3.86 53.69 -5.25
CA GLY A 98 3.11 54.94 -5.11
C GLY A 98 3.78 55.93 -4.15
N GLN A 99 3.43 57.21 -4.26
CA GLN A 99 3.94 58.24 -3.36
C GLN A 99 3.38 58.01 -1.95
N THR A 100 4.27 57.85 -0.97
CA THR A 100 3.87 57.92 0.45
C THR A 100 3.64 59.39 0.74
N GLU A 101 2.42 59.77 1.12
CA GLU A 101 2.15 61.14 1.57
C GLU A 101 2.93 61.38 2.85
N VAL A 102 4.13 61.95 2.70
CA VAL A 102 4.91 62.48 3.80
C VAL A 102 4.28 63.83 4.12
N THR A 103 3.36 63.84 5.08
CA THR A 103 2.86 65.07 5.70
C THR A 103 4.03 65.73 6.43
N THR A 104 4.69 66.68 5.76
CA THR A 104 5.52 67.68 6.43
C THR A 104 4.59 68.66 7.14
N LEU A 105 4.37 68.45 8.43
CA LEU A 105 3.79 69.46 9.31
C LEU A 105 4.73 69.67 10.50
N ASP A 106 4.87 70.95 10.79
CA ASP A 106 5.89 71.57 11.62
C ASP A 106 6.05 71.00 13.03
N THR A 107 7.31 70.78 13.38
CA THR A 107 7.80 70.70 14.74
C THR A 107 7.67 72.08 15.40
N SER A 108 6.61 72.30 16.20
CA SER A 108 6.68 73.13 17.41
C SER A 108 5.42 73.06 18.28
N ARG A 109 5.28 72.01 19.10
CA ARG A 109 4.84 72.16 20.51
C ARG A 109 4.97 70.85 21.29
N SER A 110 5.69 70.92 22.40
CA SER A 110 5.90 69.86 23.39
C SER A 110 4.68 69.70 24.32
N PRO A 111 4.66 68.70 25.24
CA PRO A 111 3.49 67.88 25.54
C PRO A 111 2.77 68.29 26.84
N SER A 112 1.52 67.86 26.99
CA SER A 112 0.89 67.74 28.30
C SER A 112 -0.04 66.53 28.32
N GLU A 113 0.15 65.75 29.38
CA GLU A 113 -0.54 64.54 29.78
C GLU A 113 -2.05 64.75 29.92
N ASP A 114 -2.85 63.71 29.69
CA ASP A 114 -3.87 63.31 30.65
C ASP A 114 -4.48 61.93 30.33
N LEU A 115 -4.71 61.21 31.43
CA LEU A 115 -5.09 59.82 31.57
C LEU A 115 -6.62 59.67 31.49
N ALA A 116 -7.15 58.79 30.63
CA ALA A 116 -8.48 58.18 30.84
C ALA A 116 -8.71 56.96 29.94
N THR A 117 -8.77 55.78 30.55
CA THR A 117 -9.48 54.61 30.01
C THR A 117 -10.97 54.76 30.37
N PRO A 118 -11.92 54.35 29.51
CA PRO A 118 -12.59 53.08 29.85
C PRO A 118 -13.01 52.23 28.63
N GLN A 119 -12.84 50.92 28.80
CA GLN A 119 -13.75 49.82 28.47
C GLN A 119 -14.63 49.84 27.18
N ASN A 120 -14.47 48.74 26.42
CA ASN A 120 -15.51 47.80 25.97
C ASN A 120 -15.94 47.78 24.49
N GLN A 121 -16.17 46.53 24.05
CA GLN A 121 -16.98 46.02 22.94
C GLN A 121 -16.31 45.87 21.57
N GLY A 122 -16.10 44.59 21.24
CA GLY A 122 -15.84 44.14 19.89
C GLY A 122 -17.00 44.50 18.95
N LYS A 123 -16.62 44.97 17.77
CA LYS A 123 -17.39 44.90 16.55
C LYS A 123 -16.39 44.69 15.43
N ASP A 124 -16.51 43.53 14.78
CA ASP A 124 -15.89 43.24 13.51
C ASP A 124 -16.19 44.39 12.55
N LYS A 125 -15.16 45.18 12.24
CA LYS A 125 -15.25 46.22 11.22
C LYS A 125 -15.11 45.53 9.87
N GLU A 126 -16.22 45.49 9.14
CA GLU A 126 -16.23 45.29 7.71
C GLU A 126 -15.25 46.28 7.05
N ASP A 127 -14.22 45.74 6.40
CA ASP A 127 -13.25 46.48 5.60
C ASP A 127 -13.93 47.07 4.35
N THR A 128 -14.57 48.23 4.52
CA THR A 128 -14.87 49.13 3.40
C THR A 128 -13.63 50.00 3.18
N PRO A 129 -12.96 49.96 2.00
CA PRO A 129 -11.73 50.70 1.80
C PRO A 129 -12.03 52.19 1.64
N GLY A 130 -11.46 53.01 2.53
CA GLY A 130 -11.29 54.44 2.31
C GLY A 130 -10.36 54.74 1.12
N PRO A 131 -10.50 55.89 0.45
CA PRO A 131 -9.91 56.14 -0.86
C PRO A 131 -8.49 56.71 -0.80
N SER A 132 -7.56 56.11 -0.05
CA SER A 132 -6.14 56.57 -0.05
C SER A 132 -5.09 55.64 0.58
N GLY A 133 -5.37 54.34 0.76
CA GLY A 133 -4.36 53.37 1.24
C GLY A 133 -3.80 52.53 0.10
N HIS A 134 -2.49 52.61 -0.19
CA HIS A 134 -1.83 51.72 -1.15
C HIS A 134 -1.93 50.26 -0.66
N ARG A 135 -2.50 49.37 -1.47
CA ARG A 135 -2.68 47.95 -1.12
C ARG A 135 -1.36 47.20 -1.24
N VAL A 136 -0.94 46.53 -0.15
CA VAL A 136 0.26 45.66 -0.11
C VAL A 136 -0.07 44.21 -0.48
N ASN A 137 -1.33 43.80 -0.31
CA ASN A 137 -1.80 42.46 -0.64
C ASN A 137 -2.09 42.32 -2.14
N PRO A 138 -1.74 41.18 -2.77
CA PRO A 138 -1.98 40.96 -4.19
C PRO A 138 -3.47 41.07 -4.52
N LEU A 139 -3.77 41.71 -5.65
CA LEU A 139 -5.14 41.83 -6.16
C LEU A 139 -5.73 40.43 -6.38
N PRO A 140 -6.94 40.14 -5.86
CA PRO A 140 -7.61 38.88 -6.17
C PRO A 140 -7.85 38.83 -7.69
N ILE A 141 -7.30 37.79 -8.34
CA ILE A 141 -7.60 37.50 -9.74
C ILE A 141 -9.05 37.08 -9.82
N ASN A 142 -9.89 38.00 -10.26
CA ASN A 142 -11.25 37.70 -10.69
C ASN A 142 -11.18 37.50 -12.20
N GLU A 143 -11.21 36.24 -12.64
CA GLU A 143 -11.28 35.91 -14.06
C GLU A 143 -12.57 36.50 -14.64
N TRP A 144 -12.43 37.49 -15.52
CA TRP A 144 -13.55 38.11 -16.21
C TRP A 144 -14.22 37.07 -17.13
N THR A 145 -15.35 36.51 -16.70
CA THR A 145 -16.11 35.51 -17.48
C THR A 145 -16.99 36.11 -18.60
N GLY A 146 -16.70 37.35 -19.02
CA GLY A 146 -17.39 38.03 -20.11
C GLY A 146 -18.67 38.76 -19.69
N LYS A 147 -19.25 39.56 -20.61
CA LYS A 147 -20.57 40.20 -20.45
C LYS A 147 -21.66 39.12 -20.49
N LYS A 148 -21.90 38.44 -19.37
CA LYS A 148 -23.00 37.49 -19.23
C LYS A 148 -24.28 38.29 -18.99
N GLY A 149 -24.96 38.64 -20.08
CA GLY A 149 -26.25 39.33 -20.03
C GLY A 149 -27.27 38.53 -19.22
N ILE A 150 -28.07 39.24 -18.41
CA ILE A 150 -29.25 38.71 -17.74
C ILE A 150 -30.18 38.17 -18.83
N GLY A 151 -30.24 36.84 -19.01
CA GLY A 151 -31.17 36.19 -19.95
C GLY A 151 -30.57 35.19 -20.95
N LEU A 152 -29.25 35.03 -21.06
CA LEU A 152 -28.63 34.00 -21.92
C LEU A 152 -27.87 32.94 -21.12
N GLY A 153 -28.44 32.52 -19.99
CA GLY A 153 -28.05 31.28 -19.34
C GLY A 153 -28.46 30.10 -20.22
N LYS A 154 -27.65 29.75 -21.22
CA LYS A 154 -27.73 28.42 -21.84
C LYS A 154 -27.62 27.43 -20.68
N ARG A 155 -28.66 26.63 -20.44
CA ARG A 155 -28.58 25.49 -19.51
C ARG A 155 -27.30 24.74 -19.88
N ALA A 156 -26.52 24.33 -18.87
CA ALA A 156 -25.31 23.55 -19.11
C ALA A 156 -25.63 22.42 -20.10
N ALA A 157 -24.82 22.27 -21.14
CA ALA A 157 -25.02 21.20 -22.11
C ALA A 157 -25.16 19.88 -21.35
N SER A 158 -26.18 19.09 -21.68
CA SER A 158 -26.37 17.79 -21.03
C SER A 158 -25.07 16.99 -21.18
N PRO A 159 -24.53 16.42 -20.09
CA PRO A 159 -23.24 15.76 -20.12
C PRO A 159 -23.22 14.71 -21.22
N SER A 160 -22.17 14.77 -22.03
CA SER A 160 -21.97 13.87 -23.16
C SER A 160 -21.88 12.41 -22.69
N ALA A 161 -22.08 11.46 -23.60
CA ALA A 161 -22.02 10.04 -23.25
C ALA A 161 -20.68 9.65 -22.60
N SER A 162 -19.56 10.20 -23.07
CA SER A 162 -18.22 9.99 -22.49
C SER A 162 -18.08 10.59 -21.09
N GLU A 163 -18.63 11.78 -20.83
CA GLU A 163 -18.61 12.39 -19.49
C GLU A 163 -19.47 11.61 -18.49
N ARG A 164 -20.61 11.07 -18.93
CA ARG A 164 -21.43 10.18 -18.09
C ARG A 164 -20.68 8.90 -17.76
N LEU A 165 -20.02 8.29 -18.74
CA LEU A 165 -19.18 7.09 -18.54
C LEU A 165 -18.00 7.38 -17.61
N ALA A 166 -17.29 8.50 -17.80
CA ALA A 166 -16.19 8.89 -16.93
C ALA A 166 -16.65 9.20 -15.50
N LYS A 167 -17.83 9.81 -15.33
CA LYS A 167 -18.42 10.04 -14.01
C LYS A 167 -18.86 8.75 -13.35
N MET A 168 -19.42 7.80 -14.12
CA MET A 168 -19.78 6.46 -13.63
C MET A 168 -18.52 5.67 -13.22
N ALA A 169 -17.45 5.69 -14.03
CA ALA A 169 -16.19 5.06 -13.69
C ALA A 169 -15.57 5.67 -12.43
N LYS A 170 -15.56 7.00 -12.31
CA LYS A 170 -15.06 7.69 -11.11
C LYS A 170 -15.90 7.40 -9.86
N MET A 171 -17.22 7.27 -10.00
CA MET A 171 -18.08 6.86 -8.89
C MET A 171 -17.82 5.41 -8.47
N ALA A 172 -17.55 4.50 -9.41
CA ALA A 172 -17.18 3.12 -9.12
C ALA A 172 -15.83 3.03 -8.38
N GLU A 173 -14.79 3.73 -8.87
CA GLU A 173 -13.48 3.80 -8.19
C GLU A 173 -13.57 4.40 -6.77
N GLN A 174 -14.46 5.38 -6.57
CA GLN A 174 -14.72 5.97 -5.25
C GLN A 174 -15.41 4.98 -4.31
N SER A 175 -16.31 4.14 -4.81
CA SER A 175 -16.90 3.06 -4.01
C SER A 175 -15.92 1.91 -3.72
N GLU A 176 -14.92 1.70 -4.58
CA GLU A 176 -13.84 0.72 -4.37
C GLU A 176 -12.77 1.20 -3.37
N HIS A 177 -12.76 2.49 -3.05
CA HIS A 177 -12.00 3.00 -1.92
C HIS A 177 -12.71 2.61 -0.62
N VAL A 178 -12.79 1.31 -0.35
CA VAL A 178 -13.04 0.78 0.99
C VAL A 178 -12.06 1.50 1.90
N ASP A 179 -12.61 2.13 2.95
CA ASP A 179 -11.83 2.87 3.94
C ASP A 179 -10.63 2.01 4.30
N PHE A 180 -9.42 2.57 4.23
CA PHE A 180 -8.17 1.82 4.43
C PHE A 180 -8.22 0.90 5.67
N ARG A 181 -8.94 1.34 6.71
CA ARG A 181 -9.20 0.61 7.95
C ARG A 181 -9.97 -0.69 7.74
N ASP A 182 -10.98 -0.69 6.89
CA ASP A 182 -11.82 -1.86 6.62
C ASP A 182 -11.06 -2.88 5.78
N ARG A 183 -10.31 -2.44 4.76
CA ARG A 183 -9.42 -3.33 4.01
C ARG A 183 -8.38 -3.99 4.92
N ALA A 184 -7.74 -3.21 5.80
CA ALA A 184 -6.77 -3.73 6.76
C ALA A 184 -7.42 -4.70 7.77
N ARG A 185 -8.67 -4.44 8.18
CA ARG A 185 -9.44 -5.34 9.05
C ARG A 185 -9.73 -6.67 8.36
N MET A 186 -10.24 -6.64 7.12
CA MET A 186 -10.53 -7.84 6.34
C MET A 186 -9.28 -8.67 6.11
N GLU A 187 -8.17 -8.06 5.68
CA GLU A 187 -6.89 -8.76 5.47
C GLU A 187 -6.35 -9.39 6.76
N TYR A 188 -6.51 -8.71 7.90
CA TYR A 188 -6.14 -9.26 9.20
C TYR A 188 -7.03 -10.46 9.58
N GLN A 189 -8.34 -10.36 9.36
CA GLN A 189 -9.29 -11.44 9.63
C GLN A 189 -9.02 -12.65 8.74
N GLU A 190 -8.79 -12.47 7.44
CA GLU A 190 -8.42 -13.55 6.52
C GLU A 190 -7.13 -14.23 6.95
N ARG A 191 -6.06 -13.46 7.20
CA ARG A 191 -4.77 -14.02 7.66
C ARG A 191 -4.88 -14.74 9.00
N ARG A 192 -5.78 -14.28 9.88
CA ARG A 192 -6.08 -14.96 11.15
C ARG A 192 -6.82 -16.27 10.89
N ALA A 193 -7.85 -16.24 10.06
CA ALA A 193 -8.64 -17.41 9.69
C ALA A 193 -7.76 -18.49 9.03
N GLU A 194 -6.87 -18.13 8.11
CA GLU A 194 -5.92 -19.07 7.48
C GLU A 194 -5.04 -19.81 8.50
N LYS A 195 -4.56 -19.09 9.53
CA LYS A 195 -3.74 -19.68 10.60
C LYS A 195 -4.52 -20.69 11.44
N GLN A 196 -5.80 -20.45 11.65
CA GLN A 196 -6.69 -21.34 12.42
C GLN A 196 -7.22 -22.50 11.56
N LEU A 197 -7.41 -22.26 10.25
CA LEU A 197 -7.95 -23.23 9.30
C LEU A 197 -7.09 -24.48 9.20
N GLY A 198 -5.76 -24.33 9.10
CA GLY A 198 -4.84 -25.48 9.02
C GLY A 198 -5.00 -26.47 10.19
N PRO A 199 -4.89 -26.02 11.46
CA PRO A 199 -5.19 -26.85 12.63
C PRO A 199 -6.59 -27.43 12.64
N ALA A 200 -7.63 -26.64 12.33
CA ALA A 200 -9.02 -27.10 12.31
C ALA A 200 -9.24 -28.23 11.27
N GLN A 201 -8.68 -28.08 10.07
CA GLN A 201 -8.73 -29.10 9.02
C GLN A 201 -7.99 -30.37 9.42
N ARG A 202 -6.83 -30.26 10.08
CA ARG A 202 -6.14 -31.44 10.63
C ARG A 202 -6.99 -32.15 11.67
N THR A 203 -7.65 -31.43 12.58
CA THR A 203 -8.57 -32.06 13.54
C THR A 203 -9.75 -32.73 12.84
N CYS A 204 -10.29 -32.09 11.80
CA CYS A 204 -11.36 -32.64 10.98
C CYS A 204 -10.93 -33.95 10.31
N ALA A 205 -9.79 -33.96 9.62
CA ALA A 205 -9.24 -35.16 8.98
C ALA A 205 -9.02 -36.29 9.98
N ASN A 206 -8.40 -36.03 11.12
CA ASN A 206 -8.18 -37.04 12.15
C ASN A 206 -9.48 -37.63 12.73
N LEU A 207 -10.53 -36.83 12.91
CA LEU A 207 -11.83 -37.30 13.41
C LEU A 207 -12.61 -38.06 12.35
N ASP A 208 -12.54 -37.61 11.09
CA ASP A 208 -13.13 -38.27 9.95
C ASP A 208 -12.47 -39.63 9.66
N GLU A 209 -11.15 -39.72 9.73
CA GLU A 209 -10.41 -40.98 9.61
C GLU A 209 -10.81 -41.99 10.69
N LYS A 210 -10.97 -41.53 11.95
CA LYS A 210 -11.49 -42.37 13.04
C LYS A 210 -12.92 -42.84 12.80
N ALA A 211 -13.72 -42.05 12.08
CA ALA A 211 -15.07 -42.40 11.67
C ALA A 211 -15.11 -43.21 10.36
N GLY A 212 -13.96 -43.53 9.75
CA GLY A 212 -13.83 -44.33 8.53
C GLY A 212 -14.18 -43.58 7.24
N ARG A 213 -14.07 -42.25 7.21
CA ARG A 213 -14.25 -41.46 5.98
C ARG A 213 -12.91 -41.28 5.28
N GLU A 214 -12.85 -41.66 4.01
CA GLU A 214 -11.62 -41.60 3.20
C GLU A 214 -11.39 -40.22 2.56
N PHE A 215 -12.46 -39.47 2.30
CA PHE A 215 -12.39 -38.16 1.68
C PHE A 215 -13.49 -37.24 2.19
N ASN A 216 -13.13 -35.97 2.41
CA ASN A 216 -14.05 -34.89 2.72
C ASN A 216 -13.54 -33.60 2.06
N VAL A 217 -14.43 -32.90 1.37
CA VAL A 217 -14.16 -31.63 0.69
C VAL A 217 -13.57 -30.58 1.65
N LEU A 218 -13.99 -30.60 2.91
CA LEU A 218 -13.56 -29.63 3.94
C LEU A 218 -12.07 -29.73 4.30
N TRP A 219 -11.41 -30.83 3.94
CA TRP A 219 -9.97 -30.98 4.19
C TRP A 219 -9.14 -30.08 3.28
N LEU A 220 -9.63 -29.76 2.08
CA LEU A 220 -8.85 -29.08 1.04
C LEU A 220 -8.38 -27.68 1.47
N ASN A 221 -7.11 -27.36 1.24
CA ASN A 221 -6.55 -26.07 1.61
C ASN A 221 -5.67 -25.50 0.49
N PRO A 222 -6.02 -24.36 -0.13
CA PRO A 222 -5.24 -23.80 -1.24
C PRO A 222 -3.80 -23.42 -0.86
N MET A 223 -3.53 -23.17 0.42
CA MET A 223 -2.20 -22.80 0.90
C MET A 223 -1.29 -24.01 1.15
N ASN A 224 -1.85 -25.22 1.23
CA ASN A 224 -1.11 -26.46 1.46
C ASN A 224 -1.38 -27.46 0.34
N PRO A 225 -0.48 -27.58 -0.66
CA PRO A 225 -0.68 -28.44 -1.81
C PRO A 225 -0.80 -29.93 -1.43
N ASP A 226 -0.19 -30.34 -0.32
CA ASP A 226 -0.21 -31.72 0.19
C ASP A 226 -1.61 -32.20 0.58
N THR A 227 -2.56 -31.27 0.75
CA THR A 227 -3.93 -31.63 1.15
C THR A 227 -4.81 -32.00 -0.03
N PHE A 228 -4.34 -31.78 -1.26
CA PHE A 228 -5.06 -32.18 -2.45
C PHE A 228 -4.63 -33.57 -2.92
N PRO A 229 -5.59 -34.51 -3.10
CA PRO A 229 -5.27 -35.79 -3.71
C PRO A 229 -4.89 -35.61 -5.19
N GLU A 230 -3.92 -36.41 -5.67
CA GLU A 230 -3.21 -36.22 -6.94
C GLU A 230 -4.10 -36.19 -8.21
N SER A 231 -5.33 -36.71 -8.16
CA SER A 231 -6.24 -36.66 -9.32
C SER A 231 -7.26 -35.52 -9.27
N LEU A 232 -7.54 -34.93 -8.11
CA LEU A 232 -8.62 -33.96 -7.97
C LEU A 232 -8.31 -32.64 -8.69
N LEU A 233 -7.03 -32.21 -8.73
CA LEU A 233 -6.64 -30.96 -9.39
C LEU A 233 -6.91 -30.96 -10.91
N ASP A 234 -6.73 -32.10 -11.56
CA ASP A 234 -6.91 -32.25 -13.01
C ASP A 234 -8.39 -32.33 -13.40
N GLU A 235 -9.25 -32.67 -12.45
CA GLU A 235 -10.70 -32.85 -12.61
C GLU A 235 -11.51 -31.57 -12.35
N LEU A 236 -10.88 -30.50 -11.82
CA LEU A 236 -11.55 -29.22 -11.61
C LEU A 236 -11.82 -28.53 -12.95
N ASP A 237 -13.08 -28.24 -13.26
CA ASP A 237 -13.47 -27.55 -14.52
C ASP A 237 -13.20 -26.03 -14.52
N ASP A 238 -12.61 -25.47 -13.46
CA ASP A 238 -12.42 -24.02 -13.30
C ASP A 238 -10.99 -23.56 -13.63
N PRO A 239 -10.76 -22.93 -14.79
CA PRO A 239 -9.42 -22.53 -15.21
C PRO A 239 -8.81 -21.43 -14.33
N GLU A 240 -9.62 -20.56 -13.72
CA GLU A 240 -9.13 -19.45 -12.89
C GLU A 240 -8.66 -19.98 -11.52
N LEU A 241 -9.42 -20.90 -10.95
CA LEU A 241 -9.08 -21.57 -9.71
C LEU A 241 -7.83 -22.43 -9.88
N ILE A 242 -7.77 -23.24 -10.94
CA ILE A 242 -6.58 -24.05 -11.26
C ILE A 242 -5.35 -23.17 -11.41
N THR A 243 -5.47 -22.05 -12.14
CA THR A 243 -4.36 -21.12 -12.34
C THR A 243 -3.89 -20.52 -11.02
N SER A 244 -4.82 -20.23 -10.10
CA SER A 244 -4.52 -19.68 -8.78
C SER A 244 -3.85 -20.71 -7.87
N LEU A 245 -4.35 -21.95 -7.83
CA LEU A 245 -3.75 -23.05 -7.08
C LEU A 245 -2.35 -23.39 -7.60
N ARG A 246 -2.17 -23.46 -8.93
CA ARG A 246 -0.85 -23.69 -9.54
C ARG A 246 0.14 -22.58 -9.19
N LYS A 247 -0.28 -21.32 -9.11
CA LYS A 247 0.60 -20.20 -8.68
C LYS A 247 1.08 -20.33 -7.23
N LEU A 248 0.26 -20.93 -6.37
CA LEU A 248 0.59 -21.15 -4.96
C LEU A 248 1.51 -22.36 -4.76
N GLN A 249 1.61 -23.27 -5.73
CA GLN A 249 2.56 -24.37 -5.65
C GLN A 249 4.01 -23.83 -5.66
N PRO A 250 4.89 -24.41 -4.82
CA PRO A 250 6.29 -23.97 -4.69
C PRO A 250 7.05 -24.03 -6.03
N ASP A 251 6.66 -24.94 -6.92
CA ASP A 251 7.24 -25.11 -8.26
C ASP A 251 6.92 -23.95 -9.23
N HIS A 252 5.97 -23.08 -8.89
CA HIS A 252 5.60 -21.92 -9.70
C HIS A 252 6.43 -20.67 -9.39
N SER A 253 7.32 -20.77 -8.38
CA SER A 253 8.45 -19.85 -8.21
C SER A 253 9.26 -19.77 -9.50
N LEU A 254 9.87 -18.62 -9.81
CA LEU A 254 10.72 -18.44 -11.00
C LEU A 254 11.78 -19.55 -11.10
N GLU A 255 12.29 -20.01 -9.96
CA GLU A 255 13.26 -21.10 -9.87
C GLU A 255 12.65 -22.47 -10.23
N GLY A 256 11.43 -22.76 -9.76
CA GLY A 256 10.71 -24.00 -10.10
C GLY A 256 10.30 -24.02 -11.58
N ARG A 257 9.83 -22.89 -12.12
CA ARG A 257 9.54 -22.73 -13.56
C ARG A 257 10.80 -22.88 -14.41
N LEU A 258 11.93 -22.35 -13.95
CA LEU A 258 13.22 -22.50 -14.64
C LEU A 258 13.69 -23.96 -14.57
N ARG A 259 13.56 -24.63 -13.43
CA ARG A 259 13.91 -26.04 -13.24
C ARG A 259 13.05 -26.95 -14.12
N ALA A 260 11.74 -26.75 -14.18
CA ALA A 260 10.83 -27.49 -15.04
C ALA A 260 11.15 -27.28 -16.52
N ARG A 261 11.46 -26.03 -16.94
CA ARG A 261 11.90 -25.74 -18.30
C ARG A 261 13.25 -26.40 -18.62
N MET A 262 14.21 -26.35 -17.70
CA MET A 262 15.51 -27.01 -17.84
C MET A 262 15.38 -28.53 -17.90
N GLN A 263 14.42 -29.13 -17.18
CA GLN A 263 14.12 -30.57 -17.24
C GLN A 263 13.46 -30.97 -18.56
N ALA A 264 12.53 -30.16 -19.08
CA ALA A 264 11.92 -30.39 -20.39
C ALA A 264 12.93 -30.25 -21.54
N ASP A 265 13.88 -29.30 -21.43
CA ASP A 265 14.96 -29.08 -22.39
C ASP A 265 16.15 -30.04 -22.17
N ALA A 266 16.17 -30.83 -21.08
CA ALA A 266 17.25 -31.78 -20.81
C ALA A 266 17.16 -32.96 -21.79
N LEU A 267 18.16 -33.07 -22.67
CA LEU A 267 18.31 -34.23 -23.56
C LEU A 267 18.40 -35.50 -22.71
N GLN A 268 17.48 -36.45 -22.94
CA GLN A 268 17.55 -37.75 -22.27
C GLN A 268 18.82 -38.49 -22.73
N PRO A 269 19.52 -39.18 -21.82
CA PRO A 269 20.63 -40.05 -22.22
C PRO A 269 20.09 -41.08 -23.20
N VAL A 270 20.62 -41.07 -24.43
CA VAL A 270 20.36 -42.12 -25.40
C VAL A 270 20.86 -43.44 -24.82
N ALA A 271 19.94 -44.25 -24.29
CA ALA A 271 20.24 -45.61 -23.92
C ALA A 271 20.53 -46.38 -25.21
N ASN A 272 21.82 -46.67 -25.43
CA ASN A 272 22.43 -47.62 -26.37
C ASN A 272 21.69 -47.86 -27.71
N LEU A 273 22.30 -47.33 -28.78
CA LEU A 273 21.98 -47.57 -30.19
C LEU A 273 22.41 -48.96 -30.67
N GLU A 274 21.81 -50.02 -30.11
CA GLU A 274 21.88 -51.37 -30.67
C GLU A 274 20.50 -52.01 -30.52
N ASP A 275 19.61 -51.71 -31.46
CA ASP A 275 18.72 -52.66 -32.15
C ASP A 275 17.67 -51.88 -32.96
N ASP A 276 17.71 -52.09 -34.28
CA ASP A 276 16.66 -51.70 -35.23
C ASP A 276 15.38 -52.50 -34.92
N ASP A 277 14.33 -51.83 -34.43
CA ASP A 277 12.95 -52.21 -34.77
C ASP A 277 11.96 -51.05 -34.55
N GLU A 278 10.98 -50.97 -35.44
CA GLU A 278 9.88 -50.03 -35.41
C GLU A 278 9.15 -50.01 -34.05
N THR A 279 9.30 -48.94 -33.27
CA THR A 279 8.29 -48.61 -32.26
C THR A 279 8.01 -47.12 -32.29
N SER A 280 7.01 -46.76 -33.07
CA SER A 280 6.20 -45.58 -32.83
C SER A 280 5.92 -45.48 -31.32
N SER A 281 6.23 -44.33 -30.72
CA SER A 281 5.85 -44.06 -29.35
C SER A 281 4.37 -44.42 -29.18
N PRO A 282 4.00 -45.24 -28.18
CA PRO A 282 2.60 -45.48 -27.92
C PRO A 282 1.99 -44.11 -27.58
N VAL A 283 1.19 -43.57 -28.49
CA VAL A 283 0.12 -42.66 -28.12
C VAL A 283 -0.71 -43.49 -27.16
N GLN A 284 -0.47 -43.29 -25.86
CA GLN A 284 -1.27 -43.90 -24.84
C GLN A 284 -2.68 -43.36 -25.07
N ASP A 285 -3.54 -44.20 -25.63
CA ASP A 285 -4.97 -44.01 -25.65
C ASP A 285 -5.37 -43.57 -24.23
N GLU A 286 -5.72 -42.28 -24.08
CA GLU A 286 -6.30 -41.73 -22.85
C GLU A 286 -7.68 -42.38 -22.67
N LYS A 287 -7.66 -43.58 -22.10
CA LYS A 287 -8.84 -44.11 -21.42
C LYS A 287 -9.23 -43.08 -20.37
N PRO A 288 -10.49 -42.63 -20.32
CA PRO A 288 -10.92 -41.68 -19.29
C PRO A 288 -10.60 -42.31 -17.94
N ARG A 289 -9.65 -41.69 -17.23
CA ARG A 289 -9.32 -42.08 -15.85
C ARG A 289 -10.63 -41.94 -15.09
N LYS A 290 -11.20 -43.05 -14.63
CA LYS A 290 -12.37 -43.01 -13.77
C LYS A 290 -11.95 -42.29 -12.51
N THR A 291 -12.47 -41.08 -12.36
CA THR A 291 -12.27 -40.27 -11.18
C THR A 291 -12.87 -41.04 -9.99
N PRO A 292 -12.15 -41.17 -8.86
CA PRO A 292 -12.73 -41.77 -7.66
C PRO A 292 -13.76 -40.83 -7.00
N TYR A 293 -13.81 -39.57 -7.44
CA TYR A 293 -14.70 -38.54 -6.91
C TYR A 293 -16.01 -38.45 -7.68
N SER A 294 -17.12 -38.24 -6.97
CA SER A 294 -18.40 -37.98 -7.60
C SER A 294 -18.42 -36.58 -8.22
N GLU A 295 -19.24 -36.37 -9.25
CA GLU A 295 -19.42 -35.05 -9.85
C GLU A 295 -19.95 -34.01 -8.85
N GLU A 296 -20.66 -34.45 -7.81
CA GLU A 296 -21.19 -33.60 -6.75
C GLU A 296 -20.05 -33.14 -5.84
N ASP A 297 -19.17 -34.04 -5.42
CA ASP A 297 -17.99 -33.72 -4.60
C ASP A 297 -17.04 -32.74 -5.31
N ILE A 298 -16.87 -32.89 -6.62
CA ILE A 298 -16.04 -31.98 -7.43
C ILE A 298 -16.67 -30.58 -7.44
N LYS A 299 -17.99 -30.47 -7.64
CA LYS A 299 -18.70 -29.18 -7.62
C LYS A 299 -18.64 -28.53 -6.24
N GLU A 300 -18.80 -29.32 -5.17
CA GLU A 300 -18.66 -28.85 -3.79
C GLU A 300 -17.23 -28.37 -3.52
N ALA A 301 -16.21 -29.09 -4.00
CA ALA A 301 -14.81 -28.69 -3.87
C ALA A 301 -14.53 -27.35 -4.57
N VAL A 302 -15.01 -27.16 -5.80
CA VAL A 302 -14.87 -25.87 -6.51
C VAL A 302 -15.53 -24.74 -5.71
N GLN A 303 -16.74 -24.95 -5.21
CA GLN A 303 -17.45 -23.95 -4.42
C GLN A 303 -16.72 -23.63 -3.12
N PHE A 304 -16.29 -24.65 -2.38
CA PHE A 304 -15.56 -24.50 -1.14
C PHE A 304 -14.23 -23.77 -1.32
N LEU A 305 -13.47 -24.08 -2.36
CA LEU A 305 -12.17 -23.46 -2.63
C LEU A 305 -12.29 -21.98 -3.04
N ARG A 306 -13.43 -21.56 -3.61
CA ARG A 306 -13.72 -20.16 -3.96
C ARG A 306 -14.09 -19.28 -2.76
N LEU A 307 -14.48 -19.89 -1.64
CA LEU A 307 -14.85 -19.15 -0.43
C LEU A 307 -13.63 -18.47 0.20
N SER A 308 -13.90 -17.40 0.97
CA SER A 308 -12.87 -16.74 1.75
C SER A 308 -12.31 -17.69 2.84
N ALA A 309 -11.11 -17.40 3.34
CA ALA A 309 -10.53 -18.22 4.42
C ALA A 309 -11.41 -18.23 5.68
N GLN A 310 -12.13 -17.14 5.93
CA GLN A 310 -13.06 -17.02 7.06
C GLN A 310 -14.26 -17.97 6.89
N ASP A 311 -14.94 -17.92 5.74
CA ASP A 311 -16.12 -18.76 5.50
C ASP A 311 -15.76 -20.25 5.49
N ARG A 312 -14.58 -20.60 4.93
CA ARG A 312 -14.08 -21.98 4.98
C ARG A 312 -13.84 -22.46 6.41
N LEU A 313 -13.28 -21.60 7.26
CA LEU A 313 -13.06 -21.93 8.66
C LEU A 313 -14.41 -22.17 9.36
N GLU A 314 -15.38 -21.28 9.15
CA GLU A 314 -16.73 -21.43 9.72
C GLU A 314 -17.37 -22.76 9.33
N LEU A 315 -17.32 -23.15 8.05
CA LEU A 315 -17.83 -24.43 7.58
C LEU A 315 -17.15 -25.64 8.23
N VAL A 316 -15.82 -25.60 8.40
CA VAL A 316 -15.06 -26.65 9.07
C VAL A 316 -15.45 -26.74 10.55
N LEU A 317 -15.56 -25.60 11.23
CA LEU A 317 -15.96 -25.56 12.64
C LEU A 317 -17.39 -26.05 12.86
N ASP A 318 -18.31 -25.64 12.00
CA ASP A 318 -19.70 -26.10 12.04
C ASP A 318 -19.81 -27.61 11.81
N TYR A 319 -19.02 -28.15 10.86
CA TYR A 319 -18.96 -29.58 10.63
C TYR A 319 -18.43 -30.34 11.85
N LEU A 320 -17.36 -29.86 12.47
CA LEU A 320 -16.80 -30.43 13.70
C LEU A 320 -17.82 -30.46 14.84
N ARG A 321 -18.58 -29.37 15.01
CA ARG A 321 -19.61 -29.24 16.05
C ARG A 321 -20.79 -30.17 15.80
N ARG A 322 -21.37 -30.15 14.61
CA ARG A 322 -22.58 -30.94 14.29
C ARG A 322 -22.29 -32.44 14.17
N ARG A 323 -21.15 -32.81 13.59
CA ARG A 323 -20.86 -34.22 13.32
C ARG A 323 -20.19 -34.93 14.48
N TYR A 324 -19.29 -34.25 15.17
CA TYR A 324 -18.43 -34.85 16.19
C TYR A 324 -18.68 -34.31 17.60
N ALA A 325 -19.62 -33.37 17.76
CA ALA A 325 -19.79 -32.62 19.00
C ALA A 325 -18.44 -32.09 19.51
N TYR A 326 -17.59 -31.60 18.59
CA TYR A 326 -16.24 -31.14 18.91
C TYR A 326 -16.18 -29.61 18.84
N CYS A 327 -15.69 -28.98 19.90
CA CYS A 327 -15.42 -27.55 19.89
C CYS A 327 -13.92 -27.28 19.73
N PHE A 328 -13.55 -26.63 18.64
CA PHE A 328 -12.17 -26.22 18.35
C PHE A 328 -11.60 -25.29 19.42
N TRP A 329 -12.39 -24.33 19.92
CA TRP A 329 -11.95 -23.34 20.91
C TRP A 329 -11.75 -23.95 22.29
N CYS A 330 -12.64 -24.86 22.71
CA CYS A 330 -12.49 -25.60 23.96
C CYS A 330 -11.42 -26.71 23.86
N GLY A 331 -11.10 -27.17 22.65
CA GLY A 331 -10.17 -28.28 22.40
C GLY A 331 -10.69 -29.65 22.86
N THR A 332 -12.00 -29.80 23.05
CA THR A 332 -12.61 -31.02 23.63
C THR A 332 -13.76 -31.54 22.77
N GLN A 333 -13.96 -32.87 22.84
CA GLN A 333 -15.09 -33.57 22.25
C GLN A 333 -16.13 -33.84 23.33
N TYR A 334 -17.38 -33.44 23.07
CA TYR A 334 -18.54 -33.70 23.92
C TYR A 334 -19.21 -35.02 23.53
N ASN A 335 -20.12 -35.50 24.37
CA ASN A 335 -20.81 -36.75 24.10
C ASN A 335 -21.89 -36.59 23.02
N ASP A 336 -22.66 -35.50 23.12
CA ASP A 336 -23.80 -35.20 22.25
C ASP A 336 -23.94 -33.68 22.01
N GLU A 337 -24.77 -33.29 21.06
CA GLU A 337 -25.05 -31.88 20.76
C GLU A 337 -25.66 -31.12 21.95
N GLU A 338 -26.49 -31.78 22.76
CA GLU A 338 -27.10 -31.20 23.97
C GLU A 338 -26.06 -30.93 25.07
N ASP A 339 -25.13 -31.85 25.24
CA ASP A 339 -24.00 -31.75 26.18
C ASP A 339 -23.10 -30.58 25.78
N MET A 340 -22.80 -30.47 24.49
CA MET A 340 -22.08 -29.34 23.92
C MET A 340 -22.84 -28.01 24.12
N ALA A 341 -24.15 -27.96 23.89
CA ALA A 341 -24.93 -26.72 24.06
C ALA A 341 -24.94 -26.22 25.52
N THR A 342 -24.84 -27.12 26.49
CA THR A 342 -24.85 -26.77 27.92
C THR A 342 -23.45 -26.41 28.43
N ASN A 343 -22.42 -27.11 27.95
CA ASN A 343 -21.06 -27.00 28.47
C ASN A 343 -20.11 -26.14 27.62
N CYS A 344 -20.47 -25.81 26.38
CA CYS A 344 -19.67 -24.94 25.51
C CYS A 344 -20.17 -23.49 25.60
N PRO A 345 -19.28 -22.50 25.86
CA PRO A 345 -19.65 -21.08 25.93
C PRO A 345 -20.31 -20.51 24.68
N GLY A 346 -20.01 -21.07 23.50
CA GLY A 346 -20.61 -20.66 22.23
C GLY A 346 -19.97 -21.34 21.02
N PRO A 347 -20.37 -21.00 19.78
CA PRO A 347 -19.69 -21.45 18.56
C PRO A 347 -18.48 -20.56 18.20
N ASP A 348 -18.52 -19.29 18.57
CA ASP A 348 -17.54 -18.28 18.16
C ASP A 348 -16.32 -18.20 19.09
N GLU A 349 -15.19 -17.73 18.55
CA GLU A 349 -13.96 -17.44 19.30
C GLU A 349 -14.25 -16.49 20.47
N GLN A 350 -15.05 -15.45 20.23
CA GLN A 350 -15.36 -14.38 21.20
C GLN A 350 -16.08 -14.87 22.45
N ALA A 351 -16.77 -16.02 22.38
CA ALA A 351 -17.44 -16.60 23.53
C ALA A 351 -16.47 -17.29 24.50
N HIS A 352 -15.22 -17.50 24.08
CA HIS A 352 -14.19 -18.26 24.82
C HIS A 352 -13.00 -17.40 25.26
N ASP A 353 -13.03 -16.09 24.98
CA ASP A 353 -11.99 -15.12 25.36
C ASP A 353 -12.08 -14.68 26.84
#